data_AF-A0A961Q0C4-F1
#
_entry.id   AF-A0A961Q0C4-F1
#
_cell.length_a   1.000
_cell.length_b   1.000
_cell.length_c   1.000
_cell.angle_alpha   90.00
_cell.angle_beta   90.00
_cell.angle_gamma   90.00
#
_symmetry.space_group_name_H-M   'P 1'
#
loop_
_entity.id
_entity.type
_entity.pdbx_description
1 polymer ?
#
loop_
_entity_poly.entity_id
_entity_poly.type
_entity_poly.pdbx_seq_one_letter_code
_entity_poly.pdbx_strand_id
1 'polypeptide(L)' 'MNDTRPEPGFFSEDLASRDPELQAAITGELTRQRDEIELIASENIVSRAVLEAQGSVMTNKYAEGYPGRRYYGGCQF' A
#
# COMPACT_ATOMS: atom_id res chain seq x y z
N MET A 1 -5.54 -6.68 31.67
CA MET A 1 -6.30 -5.99 30.60
C MET A 1 -5.26 -5.20 29.84
N ASN A 2 -4.78 -5.72 28.72
CA ASN A 2 -3.71 -5.05 27.97
C ASN A 2 -4.23 -3.71 27.46
N ASP A 3 -3.40 -2.69 27.61
CA ASP A 3 -3.62 -1.39 27.03
C ASP A 3 -3.77 -1.55 25.51
N THR A 4 -4.91 -1.15 24.97
CA THR A 4 -5.27 -1.30 23.54
C THR A 4 -4.97 -0.03 22.75
N ARG A 5 -4.27 0.94 23.36
CA ARG A 5 -3.91 2.17 22.68
C ARG A 5 -2.85 1.88 21.61
N PRO A 6 -2.99 2.44 20.40
CA PRO A 6 -1.95 2.36 19.39
C PRO A 6 -0.66 2.97 19.94
N GLU A 7 0.47 2.36 19.62
CA GLU A 7 1.78 2.91 19.94
C GLU A 7 1.92 4.33 19.35
N PRO A 8 2.69 5.23 20.00
CA PRO A 8 2.96 6.55 19.46
C PRO A 8 3.46 6.49 18.02
N GLY A 9 2.95 7.40 17.18
CA GLY A 9 3.33 7.49 15.77
C GLY A 9 2.70 6.45 14.85
N PHE A 10 1.82 5.56 15.33
CA PHE A 10 1.18 4.52 14.50
C PHE A 10 0.53 5.08 13.22
N PHE A 11 -0.11 6.24 13.29
CA PHE A 11 -0.82 6.86 12.17
C PHE A 11 -0.02 7.92 11.40
N SER A 12 1.15 8.33 11.91
CA SER A 12 1.85 9.53 11.40
C SER A 12 3.28 9.28 10.97
N GLU A 13 3.92 8.21 11.45
CA GLU A 13 5.26 7.85 10.99
C GLU A 13 5.20 7.27 9.58
N ASP A 14 6.19 7.64 8.77
CA ASP A 14 6.40 7.04 7.46
C ASP A 14 7.16 5.70 7.59
N LEU A 15 7.19 4.96 6.49
CA LEU A 15 7.88 3.67 6.45
C LEU A 15 9.37 3.81 6.76
N ALA A 16 10.01 4.88 6.27
CA ALA A 16 11.44 5.12 6.49
C ALA A 16 11.80 5.27 7.97
N SER A 17 10.94 5.93 8.76
CA SER A 17 11.13 6.11 10.19
C SER A 17 10.75 4.85 10.97
N ARG A 18 9.65 4.18 10.58
CA ARG A 18 9.13 3.02 11.31
C ARG A 18 9.91 1.74 11.04
N ASP A 19 10.31 1.52 9.79
CA ASP A 19 11.03 0.34 9.30
C ASP A 19 12.05 0.73 8.20
N PRO A 20 13.21 1.26 8.60
CA PRO A 20 14.25 1.70 7.67
C PRO A 20 14.85 0.55 6.84
N GLU A 21 14.84 -0.68 7.36
CA GLU A 21 15.34 -1.85 6.64
C GLU A 21 14.44 -2.18 5.45
N LEU A 22 13.12 -2.19 5.67
CA LEU A 22 12.17 -2.42 4.59
C LEU A 22 12.17 -1.29 3.57
N GLN A 23 12.29 -0.03 4.02
CA GLN A 23 12.45 1.11 3.11
C GLN A 23 13.70 0.98 2.24
N ALA A 24 14.83 0.53 2.81
CA ALA A 24 16.07 0.31 2.07
C ALA A 24 15.91 -0.80 1.03
N ALA A 25 15.25 -1.90 1.38
CA ALA A 25 14.97 -3.00 0.45
C ALA A 25 14.12 -2.55 -0.75
N ILE A 26 13.03 -1.78 -0.50
CA ILE A 26 12.16 -1.25 -1.56
C ILE A 26 12.95 -0.30 -2.49
N THR A 27 13.81 0.55 -1.92
CA THR A 27 14.62 1.49 -2.69
C THR A 27 15.69 0.77 -3.53
N GLY A 28 16.28 -0.29 -2.97
CA GLY A 28 17.21 -1.17 -3.68
C GLY A 28 16.53 -1.84 -4.88
N GLU A 29 15.34 -2.41 -4.70
CA GLU A 29 14.60 -3.04 -5.80
C GLU A 29 14.18 -2.03 -6.88
N LEU A 30 13.77 -0.83 -6.49
CA LEU A 30 13.49 0.25 -7.45
C LEU A 30 14.74 0.58 -8.30
N THR A 31 15.91 0.53 -7.71
CA THR A 31 17.18 0.78 -8.41
C THR A 31 17.48 -0.37 -9.38
N ARG A 32 17.36 -1.62 -8.91
CA ARG A 32 17.52 -2.82 -9.75
C ARG A 32 16.62 -2.79 -11.00
N GLN A 33 15.32 -2.53 -10.82
CA GLN A 33 14.35 -2.46 -11.92
C GLN A 33 14.62 -1.32 -12.92
N ARG A 34 15.35 -0.27 -12.52
CA ARG A 34 15.72 0.86 -13.40
C ARG A 34 16.99 0.58 -14.19
N ASP A 35 17.90 -0.18 -13.61
CA ASP A 35 19.25 -0.37 -14.14
C ASP A 35 19.38 -1.66 -14.97
N GLU A 36 18.46 -2.61 -14.82
CA GLU A 36 18.44 -3.89 -15.53
C GLU A 36 17.43 -3.93 -16.70
N ILE A 37 17.66 -4.85 -17.64
CA ILE A 37 16.72 -5.14 -18.73
C ILE A 37 15.83 -6.30 -18.30
N GLU A 38 14.55 -6.02 -18.09
CA GLU A 38 13.56 -7.02 -17.69
C GLU A 38 12.94 -7.71 -18.92
N LEU A 39 13.15 -9.03 -19.03
CA LEU A 39 12.71 -9.84 -20.18
C LEU A 39 11.60 -10.85 -19.84
N ILE A 40 11.08 -10.80 -18.61
CA ILE A 40 9.98 -11.67 -18.19
C ILE A 40 8.69 -11.15 -18.82
N ALA A 41 8.16 -11.89 -19.81
CA ALA A 41 7.04 -11.43 -20.64
C ALA A 41 5.73 -11.13 -19.88
N SER A 42 5.57 -11.68 -18.68
CA SER A 42 4.39 -11.46 -17.83
C SER A 42 4.55 -10.32 -16.82
N GLU A 43 5.76 -9.78 -16.63
CA GLU A 43 6.01 -8.67 -15.73
C GLU A 43 5.85 -7.32 -16.43
N ASN A 44 5.59 -6.28 -15.65
CA ASN A 44 5.40 -4.93 -16.17
C ASN A 44 5.69 -3.87 -15.10
N ILE A 45 6.05 -2.66 -15.54
CA ILE A 45 6.25 -1.50 -14.66
C ILE A 45 4.98 -0.64 -14.71
N VAL A 46 4.28 -0.58 -13.59
CA VAL A 46 3.04 0.21 -13.47
C VAL A 46 3.33 1.72 -13.37
N SER A 47 2.36 2.55 -13.75
CA SER A 47 2.48 3.99 -13.60
C SER A 47 2.47 4.45 -12.14
N ARG A 48 3.05 5.62 -11.85
CA ARG A 48 3.00 6.22 -10.50
C ARG A 48 1.57 6.40 -9.98
N ALA A 49 0.63 6.76 -10.85
CA ALA A 49 -0.78 6.92 -10.46
C ALA A 49 -1.41 5.61 -9.97
N VAL A 50 -1.00 4.46 -10.51
CA VAL A 50 -1.46 3.14 -10.04
C VAL A 50 -0.89 2.84 -8.66
N LEU A 51 0.39 3.14 -8.43
CA LEU A 51 1.03 2.97 -7.11
C LEU A 51 0.37 3.85 -6.03
N GLU A 52 0.08 5.11 -6.36
CA GLU A 52 -0.62 6.05 -5.47
C GLU A 52 -2.01 5.51 -5.06
N ALA A 53 -2.77 4.97 -6.01
CA ALA A 53 -4.09 4.41 -5.73
C ALA A 53 -4.00 3.12 -4.88
N GLN A 54 -3.05 2.23 -5.20
CA GLN A 54 -2.85 0.96 -4.50
C GLN A 54 -2.47 1.16 -3.03
N GLY A 55 -1.64 2.16 -2.72
CA GLY A 55 -1.20 2.51 -1.37
C GLY A 55 -2.15 3.44 -0.61
N SER A 56 -3.39 3.64 -1.07
CA SER A 56 -4.31 4.62 -0.51
C SER A 56 -5.17 4.09 0.65
N VAL A 57 -5.93 4.99 1.27
CA VAL A 57 -6.90 4.69 2.34
C VAL A 57 -8.01 3.70 1.93
N MET A 58 -8.13 3.38 0.64
CA MET A 58 -9.11 2.40 0.14
C MET A 58 -8.91 1.01 0.76
N THR A 59 -7.69 0.67 1.19
CA THR A 59 -7.41 -0.59 1.90
C THR A 59 -8.20 -0.75 3.21
N ASN A 60 -8.66 0.35 3.79
CA ASN A 60 -9.38 0.32 5.07
C ASN A 60 -10.85 -0.10 4.90
N LYS A 61 -11.37 -0.11 3.66
CA LYS A 61 -12.81 -0.28 3.43
C LYS A 61 -13.19 -1.73 3.18
N TYR A 62 -14.06 -2.24 4.05
CA TYR A 62 -14.82 -3.46 3.78
C TYR A 62 -16.05 -3.15 2.92
N ALA A 63 -16.18 -3.80 1.77
CA ALA A 63 -17.18 -3.45 0.74
C ALA A 63 -17.79 -4.66 0.02
N GLU A 64 -18.18 -5.72 0.73
CA GLU A 64 -18.79 -6.90 0.12
C GLU A 64 -20.10 -6.59 -0.62
N GLY A 65 -20.34 -7.34 -1.70
CA GLY A 65 -21.48 -7.18 -2.61
C GLY A 65 -21.10 -6.44 -3.90
N TYR A 66 -22.10 -5.83 -4.55
CA TYR A 66 -21.91 -5.02 -5.77
C TYR A 66 -22.18 -3.54 -5.49
N PRO A 67 -21.74 -2.61 -6.36
CA PRO A 67 -22.17 -1.20 -6.28
C PRO A 67 -23.70 -1.09 -6.21
N GLY A 68 -24.21 -0.30 -5.26
CA GLY A 68 -25.64 -0.17 -4.98
C GLY A 68 -26.32 -1.38 -4.31
N ARG A 69 -25.57 -2.48 -4.09
CA ARG A 69 -26.02 -3.72 -3.43
C ARG A 69 -24.94 -4.24 -2.48
N ARG A 70 -24.52 -3.40 -1.54
CA ARG A 70 -23.51 -3.74 -0.53
C ARG A 70 -24.20 -4.31 0.71
N TYR A 71 -23.53 -5.24 1.40
CA TYR A 71 -23.99 -5.73 2.70
C TYR A 71 -23.73 -4.73 3.84
N TYR A 72 -22.75 -3.83 3.65
CA TYR A 72 -22.33 -2.85 4.64
C TYR A 72 -22.43 -1.41 4.10
N GLY A 73 -22.71 -0.46 4.99
CA GLY A 73 -22.76 0.96 4.68
C GLY A 73 -21.39 1.62 4.44
N GLY A 74 -21.41 2.91 4.13
CA GLY A 74 -20.21 3.74 3.98
C GLY A 74 -19.45 3.56 2.65
N CYS A 75 -20.11 3.05 1.60
CA CYS A 75 -19.50 2.83 0.28
C CYS A 75 -20.09 3.81 -0.77
N GLN A 76 -20.11 5.11 -0.46
CA GLN A 76 -20.67 6.15 -1.35
C GLN A 76 -19.68 6.61 -2.43
N PHE A 77 -18.38 6.42 -2.18
CA PHE A 77 -17.26 6.79 -3.06
C PHE A 77 -16.54 5.54 -3.54
#